data_AF-A0A5K1CKK8-F1
#
_entry.id   AF-A0A5K1CKK8-F1
#
_cell.length_a   1.000
_cell.length_b   1.000
_cell.length_c   1.000
_cell.angle_alpha   90.00
_cell.angle_beta   90.00
_cell.angle_gamma   90.00
#
_symmetry.space_group_name_H-M   'P 1'
#
loop_
_entity.id
_entity.type
_entity.pdbx_description
1 polymer ?
#
loop_
_entity_poly.entity_id
_entity_poly.type
_entity_poly.pdbx_seq_one_letter_code
_entity_poly.pdbx_strand_id
1 'polypeptide(L)' 'NQGRGIMRNSILGTILLILFYLWNHAYTTKAGITSGFTRSEWPSTDIPLDNEVFAIPKGYNAPQQ' A
#
# COMPACT_ATOMS: atom_id res chain seq x y z
N ASN A 1 -9.71 -47.39 24.14
CA ASN A 1 -9.07 -47.38 22.79
C ASN A 1 -10.00 -46.89 21.67
N GLN A 2 -11.30 -47.20 21.69
CA GLN A 2 -12.23 -46.82 20.62
C GLN A 2 -12.53 -45.30 20.53
N GLY A 3 -12.79 -44.63 21.65
CA GLY A 3 -13.04 -43.17 21.68
C GLY A 3 -11.84 -42.30 21.25
N ARG A 4 -10.61 -42.75 21.53
CA ARG A 4 -9.38 -42.08 21.10
C ARG A 4 -9.18 -42.19 19.57
N GLY A 5 -9.66 -43.26 18.93
CA GLY A 5 -9.68 -43.40 17.47
C GLY A 5 -10.71 -42.49 16.79
N ILE A 6 -11.91 -42.36 17.37
CA ILE A 6 -12.99 -41.50 16.85
C ILE A 6 -12.60 -40.02 16.91
N MET A 7 -12.04 -39.55 18.03
CA MET A 7 -11.57 -38.15 18.15
C MET A 7 -10.45 -37.84 17.16
N ARG A 8 -9.51 -38.77 16.94
CA ARG A 8 -8.43 -38.60 15.95
C ARG A 8 -8.96 -38.50 14.53
N ASN A 9 -9.96 -39.31 14.17
CA ASN A 9 -10.59 -39.26 12.85
C ASN A 9 -11.41 -37.97 12.66
N SER A 10 -12.08 -37.48 13.71
CA SER A 10 -12.79 -36.20 13.69
C SER A 10 -11.82 -35.02 13.47
N ILE A 11 -10.69 -35.00 14.18
CA ILE A 11 -9.65 -33.98 14.01
C ILE A 11 -9.07 -34.00 12.60
N LEU A 12 -8.76 -35.19 12.07
CA LEU A 12 -8.28 -35.35 10.69
C LEU A 12 -9.30 -34.82 9.68
N GLY A 13 -10.59 -35.12 9.87
CA GLY A 13 -11.66 -34.58 9.04
C GLY A 13 -11.73 -33.05 9.08
N THR A 14 -11.64 -32.46 10.28
CA THR A 14 -11.63 -31.00 10.44
C THR A 14 -10.42 -30.36 9.75
N ILE A 15 -9.23 -30.95 9.87
CA ILE A 15 -8.01 -30.46 9.21
C ILE A 15 -8.18 -30.49 7.68
N LEU A 16 -8.72 -31.58 7.12
CA LEU A 16 -8.96 -31.70 5.69
C LEU A 16 -9.96 -30.64 5.16
N LEU A 17 -11.02 -30.36 5.92
CA LEU A 17 -11.98 -29.31 5.57
C LEU A 17 -11.36 -27.91 5.57
N ILE A 18 -10.52 -27.62 6.57
CA ILE A 18 -9.80 -26.33 6.65
C ILE A 18 -8.84 -26.20 5.47
N LEU A 19 -8.07 -27.24 5.15
CA LEU A 19 -7.14 -27.22 4.02
C LEU A 19 -7.87 -27.03 2.68
N PHE A 20 -9.00 -27.72 2.48
CA PHE A 20 -9.82 -27.56 1.29
C PHE A 20 -10.36 -26.12 1.17
N TYR A 21 -10.85 -25.55 2.27
CA TYR A 21 -11.33 -24.17 2.29
C TYR A 21 -10.22 -23.17 1.94
N LEU A 22 -9.04 -23.31 2.56
CA LEU A 22 -7.87 -22.46 2.29
C LEU A 22 -7.39 -22.59 0.84
N TRP A 23 -7.37 -23.80 0.29
CA TRP A 23 -6.99 -24.05 -1.11
C TRP A 23 -7.91 -23.30 -2.09
N ASN A 24 -9.22 -23.33 -1.85
CA ASN A 24 -10.19 -22.62 -2.69
C ASN A 24 -10.05 -21.09 -2.62
N HIS A 25 -9.39 -20.54 -1.59
CA HIS A 25 -9.24 -19.09 -1.38
C HIS A 25 -7.79 -18.60 -1.52
N ALA A 26 -6.85 -19.48 -1.89
CA ALA A 26 -5.45 -19.11 -2.04
C ALA A 26 -5.19 -18.09 -3.16
N TYR A 27 -6.09 -17.99 -4.16
CA TYR A 27 -5.88 -17.19 -5.37
C TYR A 27 -6.62 -15.85 -5.42
N THR A 28 -7.37 -15.49 -4.38
CA THR A 28 -8.18 -14.25 -4.37
C THR A 28 -7.44 -13.00 -3.91
N THR A 29 -6.16 -13.11 -3.51
CA THR A 29 -5.39 -11.96 -3.02
C THR A 29 -4.51 -11.35 -4.11
N LYS A 30 -4.79 -10.09 -4.47
CA LYS A 30 -3.91 -9.25 -5.31
C LYS A 30 -2.79 -8.61 -4.48
N ALA A 31 -2.16 -9.37 -3.58
CA ALA A 31 -1.07 -8.87 -2.76
C ALA A 31 0.14 -8.50 -3.64
N GLY A 32 0.82 -7.41 -3.31
CA GLY A 32 2.02 -6.96 -4.05
C GLY A 32 1.76 -6.28 -5.40
N ILE A 33 0.49 -6.07 -5.79
CA ILE A 33 0.16 -5.27 -6.97
C ILE A 33 -0.01 -3.81 -6.54
N THR A 34 0.97 -2.98 -6.89
CA THR A 34 0.86 -1.51 -6.79
C THR A 34 0.29 -0.94 -8.08
N SER A 35 -0.20 0.30 -8.01
CA SER A 35 -0.61 1.04 -9.20
C SER A 35 0.57 1.19 -10.17
N GLY A 36 0.35 0.92 -11.47
CA GLY A 36 1.31 1.22 -12.53
C GLY A 36 1.40 2.72 -12.87
N PHE A 37 0.78 3.59 -12.07
CA PHE A 37 0.78 5.02 -12.29
C PHE A 37 2.20 5.58 -12.18
N THR A 38 2.71 6.05 -13.30
CA THR A 38 3.89 6.91 -13.38
C THR A 38 3.40 8.34 -13.56
N ARG A 39 3.83 9.24 -12.67
CA ARG A 39 3.55 10.67 -12.82
C ARG A 39 4.32 11.14 -14.04
N SER A 40 3.67 11.81 -14.99
CA SER A 40 4.39 12.55 -16.04
C SER A 40 5.37 13.50 -15.36
N GLU A 41 6.60 13.59 -15.86
CA GLU A 41 7.56 14.56 -15.36
C GLU A 41 6.91 15.94 -15.42
N TRP A 42 6.63 16.51 -14.24
CA TRP A 42 6.28 17.92 -14.18
C TRP A 42 7.57 18.66 -14.43
N PRO A 43 7.55 19.76 -15.20
CA PRO A 43 8.74 20.57 -15.39
C PRO A 43 9.27 20.93 -13.99
N SER A 44 10.38 20.31 -13.59
CA SER A 44 11.09 20.57 -12.34
C SER A 44 12.13 21.66 -12.59
N THR A 45 11.77 22.64 -13.42
CA THR A 45 12.60 23.80 -13.70
C THR A 45 12.46 24.74 -12.52
N ASP A 46 13.59 25.11 -11.93
CA ASP A 46 13.61 26.10 -10.85
C ASP A 46 12.97 27.41 -11.31
N ILE A 47 12.26 28.04 -10.39
CA ILE A 47 11.66 29.35 -10.64
C ILE A 47 12.82 30.36 -10.78
N PRO A 48 12.88 31.14 -11.87
CA PRO A 48 13.87 32.21 -12.03
C PRO A 48 13.78 33.24 -10.90
N LEU A 49 14.91 33.80 -10.47
CA LEU A 49 14.95 34.79 -9.37
C LEU A 49 14.23 36.11 -9.70
N ASP A 50 14.03 36.41 -10.98
CA ASP A 50 13.29 37.58 -11.46
C ASP A 50 11.77 37.32 -11.56
N ASN A 51 11.30 36.12 -11.22
CA ASN A 51 9.88 35.81 -11.15
C ASN A 51 9.18 36.65 -10.07
N GLU A 52 7.94 37.06 -10.34
CA GLU A 52 7.12 37.87 -9.44
C GLU A 52 6.93 37.27 -8.04
N VAL A 53 7.00 35.94 -7.88
CA VAL A 53 6.91 35.28 -6.57
C VAL A 53 8.09 35.60 -5.65
N PHE A 54 9.23 36.04 -6.21
CA PHE A 54 10.41 36.50 -5.48
C PHE A 54 10.53 38.03 -5.45
N ALA A 55 9.47 38.76 -5.83
CA ALA A 55 9.51 40.21 -5.84
C ALA A 55 9.81 40.78 -4.44
N ILE A 56 10.81 41.66 -4.37
CA ILE A 56 11.21 42.33 -3.12
C ILE A 56 10.08 43.28 -2.69
N PRO A 57 9.68 43.26 -1.40
CA PRO A 57 8.64 44.16 -0.90
C PRO A 57 9.06 45.63 -1.01
N LYS A 58 8.12 46.47 -1.43
CA LYS A 58 8.36 47.92 -1.61
C LYS A 58 8.42 48.61 -0.23
N GLY A 59 9.40 49.50 -0.07
CA GLY A 59 9.53 50.34 1.13
C GLY A 59 10.92 50.24 1.75
N TYR A 60 11.37 51.32 2.38
CA TYR A 60 12.64 51.31 3.10
C TYR A 60 12.56 50.34 4.29
N ASN A 61 13.49 49.38 4.34
CA ASN A 61 13.52 48.35 5.38
C ASN A 61 12.21 47.54 5.48
N ALA A 62 11.54 47.32 4.34
CA ALA A 62 10.37 46.46 4.31
C ALA A 62 10.76 45.03 4.72
N PRO A 63 9.98 44.38 5.60
CA PRO A 63 10.31 43.06 6.11
C PRO A 63 10.29 42.01 4.99
N GLN A 64 11.31 41.16 4.95
CA GLN A 64 11.44 39.99 4.08
C GLN A 64 12.07 38.83 4.89
N GLN A 65 11.82 37.58 4.47
CA GLN A 65 12.37 36.36 5.10
C GLN A 65 13.75 36.01 4.54
#